data_AF-A0A059LI40-F1
#
_entry.id   AF-A0A059LI40-F1
#
_cell.length_a   1.000
_cell.length_b   1.000
_cell.length_c   1.000
_cell.angle_alpha   90.00
_cell.angle_beta   90.00
_cell.angle_gamma   90.00
#
_symmetry.space_group_name_H-M   'P 1'
#
loop_
_entity.id
_entity.type
_entity.pdbx_description
1 polymer ?
#
loop_
_entity_poly.entity_id
_entity_poly.type
_entity_poly.pdbx_seq_one_letter_code
_entity_poly.pdbx_strand_id
1 'polypeptide(L)'
;MAPKRGMSAEDKRKTLLAIFHESKDVFVLKDVEKLGAKRGVVLQSIKDVLQSLVDDDLVHMEKIGSSNYFWSFPSEMSVKVQTELSKLQARTEAAQLERAKLSERLEKSTVNKENSEERSNAQANVAALEEQVKALEEKLAAYAASDPERFSAL
;
A
#
# COMPACT_ATOMS: atom_id res chain seq x y z
N MET A 1 -42.37 -17.01 -32.70
CA MET A 1 -41.09 -17.67 -32.36
C MET A 1 -40.24 -16.66 -31.61
N ALA A 2 -39.79 -16.97 -30.40
CA ALA A 2 -38.96 -16.05 -29.62
C ALA A 2 -37.62 -15.80 -30.36
N PRO A 3 -37.09 -14.55 -30.40
CA PRO A 3 -35.82 -14.29 -31.05
C PRO A 3 -34.72 -15.06 -30.32
N LYS A 4 -33.82 -15.70 -31.10
CA LYS A 4 -32.65 -16.40 -30.57
C LYS A 4 -31.89 -15.47 -29.63
N ARG A 5 -31.81 -15.82 -28.36
CA ARG A 5 -31.11 -15.02 -27.34
C ARG A 5 -29.66 -14.86 -27.79
N GLY A 6 -29.27 -13.64 -28.16
CA GLY A 6 -27.89 -13.33 -28.51
C GLY A 6 -26.96 -13.65 -27.33
N MET A 7 -25.71 -13.98 -27.62
CA MET A 7 -24.67 -14.16 -26.61
C MET A 7 -24.53 -12.87 -25.79
N SER A 8 -24.61 -12.96 -24.45
CA SER A 8 -24.46 -11.80 -23.57
C SER A 8 -23.02 -11.26 -23.63
N ALA A 9 -22.78 -10.05 -23.12
CA ALA A 9 -21.43 -9.50 -23.04
C ALA A 9 -20.48 -10.42 -22.24
N GLU A 10 -20.95 -10.97 -21.12
CA GLU A 10 -20.16 -11.93 -20.32
C GLU A 10 -19.93 -13.25 -21.04
N ASP A 11 -20.93 -13.75 -21.77
CA ASP A 11 -20.81 -15.00 -22.52
C ASP A 11 -19.76 -14.86 -23.64
N LYS A 12 -19.69 -13.68 -24.28
CA LYS A 12 -18.63 -13.36 -25.27
C LYS A 12 -17.26 -13.32 -24.63
N ARG A 13 -17.13 -12.69 -23.45
CA ARG A 13 -15.88 -12.62 -22.68
C ARG A 13 -15.37 -14.02 -22.32
N LYS A 14 -16.25 -14.86 -21.75
CA LYS A 14 -15.92 -16.26 -21.41
C LYS A 14 -15.52 -17.07 -22.64
N THR A 15 -16.26 -16.92 -23.74
CA THR A 15 -15.98 -17.63 -25.00
C THR A 15 -14.62 -17.24 -25.56
N LEU A 16 -14.28 -15.94 -25.57
CA LEU A 16 -13.01 -15.47 -26.10
C LEU A 16 -11.83 -15.88 -25.21
N LEU A 17 -12.00 -15.80 -23.88
CA LEU A 17 -10.99 -16.25 -22.92
C LEU A 17 -10.74 -17.76 -23.02
N ALA A 18 -11.80 -18.56 -23.20
CA ALA A 18 -11.69 -20.01 -23.38
C ALA A 18 -10.85 -20.39 -24.59
N ILE A 19 -10.88 -19.62 -25.68
CA ILE A 19 -10.03 -19.86 -26.85
C ILE A 19 -8.55 -19.83 -26.45
N PHE A 20 -8.12 -18.82 -25.69
CA PHE A 20 -6.74 -18.70 -25.24
C PHE A 20 -6.34 -19.85 -24.29
N HIS A 21 -7.23 -20.23 -23.36
CA HIS A 21 -6.94 -21.26 -22.37
C HIS A 21 -6.95 -22.69 -22.95
N GLU A 22 -7.79 -22.95 -23.95
CA GLU A 22 -7.84 -24.22 -24.68
C GLU A 22 -6.64 -24.38 -25.60
N SER A 23 -6.31 -23.34 -26.39
CA SER A 23 -5.22 -23.41 -27.36
C SER A 23 -3.84 -23.28 -26.72
N LYS A 24 -3.73 -22.53 -25.61
CA LYS A 24 -2.46 -22.19 -24.94
C LYS A 24 -1.43 -21.65 -25.95
N ASP A 25 -1.88 -20.75 -26.81
CA ASP A 25 -1.09 -20.20 -27.91
C ASP A 25 -1.21 -18.67 -27.97
N VAL A 26 -0.32 -18.05 -28.74
CA VAL A 26 -0.25 -16.60 -28.96
C VAL A 26 -0.91 -16.26 -30.29
N PHE A 27 -1.81 -15.28 -30.28
CA PHE A 27 -2.58 -14.90 -31.46
C PHE A 27 -2.37 -13.44 -31.85
N VAL A 28 -2.46 -13.15 -33.13
CA VAL A 28 -2.61 -11.78 -33.63
C VAL A 28 -4.10 -11.44 -33.69
N LEU A 29 -4.47 -10.15 -33.68
CA LEU A 29 -5.87 -9.70 -33.72
C LEU A 29 -6.72 -10.41 -34.80
N LYS A 30 -6.17 -10.60 -36.01
CA LYS A 30 -6.87 -11.27 -37.11
C LYS A 30 -7.21 -12.73 -36.80
N ASP A 31 -6.34 -13.43 -36.07
CA ASP A 31 -6.56 -14.82 -35.68
C ASP A 31 -7.61 -14.91 -34.59
N VAL A 32 -7.57 -14.00 -33.62
CA VAL A 32 -8.60 -13.88 -32.57
C VAL A 32 -9.98 -13.58 -33.17
N GLU A 33 -10.05 -12.68 -34.14
CA GLU A 33 -11.29 -12.37 -34.87
C GLU A 33 -11.85 -13.60 -35.59
N LYS A 34 -11.00 -14.38 -36.26
CA LYS A 34 -11.39 -15.60 -36.97
C LYS A 34 -11.87 -16.70 -36.02
N LEU A 35 -11.14 -16.93 -34.92
CA LEU A 35 -11.48 -17.95 -33.93
C LEU A 35 -12.73 -17.56 -33.12
N GLY A 36 -12.85 -16.30 -32.71
CA GLY A 36 -14.01 -15.77 -32.01
C GLY A 36 -15.29 -15.84 -32.85
N ALA A 37 -15.21 -15.46 -34.13
CA ALA A 37 -16.34 -15.59 -35.06
C ALA A 37 -16.76 -17.05 -35.25
N LYS A 38 -15.80 -17.99 -35.34
CA LYS A 38 -16.08 -19.43 -35.43
C LYS A 38 -16.80 -19.97 -34.19
N ARG A 39 -16.58 -19.37 -33.02
CA ARG A 39 -17.25 -19.70 -31.75
C ARG A 39 -18.54 -18.90 -31.51
N GLY A 40 -19.00 -18.12 -32.50
CA GLY A 40 -20.29 -17.42 -32.45
C GLY A 40 -20.25 -16.01 -31.83
N VAL A 41 -19.07 -15.46 -31.54
CA VAL A 41 -18.93 -14.07 -31.11
C VAL A 41 -19.10 -13.14 -32.33
N VAL A 42 -19.89 -12.08 -32.19
CA VAL A 42 -20.10 -11.10 -33.27
C VAL A 42 -18.79 -10.38 -33.57
N LEU A 43 -18.33 -10.45 -34.83
CA LEU A 43 -17.03 -9.92 -35.30
C LEU A 43 -16.77 -8.48 -34.83
N GLN A 44 -17.77 -7.60 -34.97
CA GLN A 44 -17.68 -6.20 -34.57
C GLN A 44 -17.42 -6.01 -33.06
N SER A 45 -17.88 -6.96 -32.23
CA SER A 45 -17.68 -6.89 -30.78
C SER A 45 -16.40 -7.58 -30.29
N ILE A 46 -15.68 -8.33 -31.13
CA ILE A 46 -14.49 -9.08 -30.69
C ILE A 46 -13.42 -8.13 -30.20
N LYS A 47 -13.19 -7.01 -30.89
CA LYS A 47 -12.16 -6.04 -30.50
C LYS A 47 -12.46 -5.40 -29.14
N ASP A 48 -13.70 -4.99 -28.91
CA ASP A 48 -14.10 -4.37 -27.64
C ASP A 48 -14.08 -5.38 -26.49
N VAL A 49 -14.52 -6.61 -26.73
CA VAL A 49 -14.46 -7.70 -25.76
C VAL A 49 -13.02 -8.06 -25.45
N LEU A 50 -12.15 -8.15 -26.45
CA LEU A 50 -10.73 -8.42 -26.28
C LEU A 50 -10.06 -7.32 -25.45
N GLN A 51 -10.36 -6.05 -25.72
CA GLN A 51 -9.84 -4.96 -24.90
C GLN A 51 -10.34 -5.03 -23.46
N SER A 52 -11.62 -5.31 -23.23
CA SER A 52 -12.13 -5.49 -21.86
C SER A 52 -11.47 -6.66 -21.11
N LEU A 53 -10.96 -7.68 -21.81
CA LEU A 53 -10.19 -8.77 -21.21
C LEU A 53 -8.75 -8.36 -20.91
N VAL A 54 -8.18 -7.45 -21.70
CA VAL A 54 -6.85 -6.88 -21.47
C VAL A 54 -6.89 -5.89 -20.31
N ASP A 55 -7.91 -5.03 -20.27
CA ASP A 55 -8.11 -4.05 -19.20
C ASP A 55 -8.30 -4.71 -17.81
N ASP A 56 -8.93 -5.89 -17.78
CA ASP A 56 -9.12 -6.70 -16.56
C ASP A 56 -7.94 -7.67 -16.28
N ASP A 57 -6.79 -7.51 -16.97
CA ASP A 57 -5.58 -8.35 -16.83
C ASP A 57 -5.81 -9.87 -17.03
N LEU A 58 -6.87 -10.24 -17.76
CA LEU A 58 -7.20 -11.64 -18.08
C LEU A 58 -6.51 -12.12 -19.36
N VAL A 59 -6.21 -11.21 -20.28
CA VAL A 59 -5.47 -11.47 -21.53
C VAL A 59 -4.31 -10.49 -21.63
N HIS A 60 -3.12 -10.99 -21.92
CA HIS A 60 -1.96 -10.16 -22.16
C HIS A 60 -1.97 -9.63 -23.59
N MET A 61 -1.58 -8.37 -23.75
CA MET A 61 -1.32 -7.77 -25.06
C MET A 61 0.10 -7.20 -25.07
N GLU A 62 0.89 -7.57 -26.08
CA GLU A 62 2.19 -6.95 -26.32
C GLU A 62 2.34 -6.58 -27.80
N LYS A 63 2.92 -5.41 -28.03
CA LYS A 63 3.21 -4.93 -29.37
C LYS A 63 4.64 -5.30 -29.76
N ILE A 64 4.78 -6.19 -30.74
CA ILE A 64 6.08 -6.59 -31.28
C ILE A 64 6.14 -6.12 -32.74
N GLY A 65 7.02 -5.16 -33.01
CA GLY A 65 7.12 -4.50 -34.32
C GLY A 65 5.85 -3.72 -34.67
N SER A 66 5.21 -4.11 -35.78
CA SER A 66 3.98 -3.49 -36.29
C SER A 66 2.68 -4.17 -35.81
N SER A 67 2.77 -5.30 -35.09
CA SER A 67 1.62 -6.13 -34.74
C SER A 67 1.44 -6.27 -33.22
N ASN A 68 0.19 -6.38 -32.79
CA ASN A 68 -0.18 -6.70 -31.40
C ASN A 68 -0.43 -8.20 -31.28
N TYR A 69 0.18 -8.80 -30.27
CA TYR A 69 0.10 -10.21 -29.92
C TYR A 69 -0.70 -10.36 -28.63
N PHE A 70 -1.54 -11.39 -28.57
CA PHE A 70 -2.47 -11.66 -27.49
C PHE A 70 -2.31 -13.09 -26.98
N TRP A 71 -2.26 -13.27 -25.67
CA TRP A 71 -2.22 -14.60 -25.05
C TRP A 71 -2.80 -14.61 -23.65
N SER A 72 -3.20 -15.78 -23.18
CA SER A 72 -3.58 -15.99 -21.78
C SER A 72 -3.36 -17.45 -21.41
N PHE A 73 -2.64 -17.69 -20.31
CA PHE A 73 -2.36 -19.03 -19.83
C PHE A 73 -3.06 -19.29 -18.49
N PRO A 74 -3.72 -20.45 -18.32
CA PRO A 74 -4.47 -20.76 -17.10
C PRO A 74 -3.58 -20.84 -15.84
N SER A 75 -2.30 -21.18 -15.99
CA SER A 75 -1.34 -21.26 -14.87
C SER A 75 -0.95 -19.90 -14.32
N GLU A 76 -1.04 -18.83 -15.12
CA GLU A 76 -0.54 -17.51 -14.74
C GLU A 76 -1.38 -16.88 -13.62
N MET A 77 -2.70 -17.05 -13.67
CA MET A 77 -3.58 -16.54 -12.61
C MET A 77 -3.30 -17.22 -11.27
N SER A 78 -3.03 -18.52 -11.27
CA SER A 78 -2.67 -19.26 -10.05
C SER A 78 -1.37 -18.74 -9.45
N VAL A 79 -0.35 -18.51 -10.29
CA VAL A 79 0.96 -17.99 -9.86
C VAL A 79 0.84 -16.55 -9.36
N LYS A 80 0.06 -15.69 -10.03
CA LYS A 80 -0.21 -14.31 -9.60
C LYS A 80 -0.86 -14.29 -8.22
N VAL A 81 -1.94 -15.05 -8.03
CA VAL A 81 -2.64 -15.13 -6.73
C VAL A 81 -1.71 -15.65 -5.64
N GLN A 82 -0.94 -16.71 -5.90
CA GLN A 82 -0.01 -17.26 -4.91
C GLN A 82 1.12 -16.29 -4.55
N THR A 83 1.63 -15.55 -5.54
CA THR A 83 2.67 -14.53 -5.34
C THR A 83 2.15 -13.37 -4.50
N GLU A 84 0.96 -12.84 -4.83
CA GLU A 84 0.33 -11.76 -4.08
C GLU A 84 -0.03 -12.19 -2.65
N LEU A 85 -0.54 -13.42 -2.48
CA LEU A 85 -0.80 -14.00 -1.18
C LEU A 85 0.49 -14.08 -0.34
N SER A 86 1.59 -14.60 -0.90
CA SER A 86 2.88 -14.68 -0.21
C SER A 86 3.41 -13.30 0.18
N LYS A 87 3.32 -12.30 -0.70
CA LYS A 87 3.70 -10.91 -0.39
C LYS A 87 2.88 -10.32 0.76
N LEU A 88 1.55 -10.51 0.73
CA LEU A 88 0.66 -10.01 1.78
C LEU A 88 0.91 -10.71 3.12
N GLN A 89 1.18 -12.01 3.11
CA GLN A 89 1.58 -12.77 4.31
C GLN A 89 2.88 -12.22 4.90
N ALA A 90 3.94 -12.08 4.09
CA ALA A 90 5.21 -11.53 4.55
C ALA A 90 5.07 -10.11 5.12
N ARG A 91 4.26 -9.26 4.49
CA ARG A 91 3.98 -7.90 5.00
C ARG A 91 3.22 -7.92 6.32
N THR A 92 2.28 -8.85 6.48
CA THR A 92 1.50 -9.02 7.71
C THR A 92 2.39 -9.49 8.84
N GLU A 93 3.23 -10.49 8.61
CA GLU A 93 4.20 -10.99 9.58
C GLU A 93 5.19 -9.91 10.02
N ALA A 94 5.75 -9.16 9.06
CA ALA A 94 6.64 -8.03 9.36
C ALA A 94 5.93 -6.96 10.20
N ALA A 95 4.69 -6.60 9.86
CA ALA A 95 3.90 -5.63 10.62
C ALA A 95 3.55 -6.12 12.03
N GLN A 96 3.26 -7.41 12.20
CA GLN A 96 3.01 -8.01 13.52
C GLN A 96 4.27 -8.00 14.39
N LEU A 97 5.42 -8.32 13.81
CA LEU A 97 6.70 -8.31 14.50
C LEU A 97 7.11 -6.89 14.93
N GLU A 98 6.94 -5.90 14.05
CA GLU A 98 7.15 -4.49 14.41
C GLU A 98 6.16 -4.02 15.48
N ARG A 99 4.88 -4.42 15.41
CA ARG A 99 3.90 -4.11 16.45
C ARG A 99 4.31 -4.68 17.80
N ALA A 100 4.79 -5.92 17.84
CA ALA A 100 5.25 -6.57 19.06
C ALA A 100 6.47 -5.87 19.67
N LYS A 101 7.44 -5.46 18.84
CA LYS A 101 8.60 -4.67 19.30
C LYS A 101 8.18 -3.31 19.85
N LEU A 102 7.26 -2.62 19.16
CA LEU A 102 6.76 -1.33 19.60
C LEU A 102 5.97 -1.43 20.90
N SER A 103 5.15 -2.47 21.08
CA SER A 103 4.44 -2.69 22.34
C SER A 103 5.40 -2.98 23.49
N GLU A 104 6.42 -3.81 23.29
CA GLU A 104 7.43 -4.09 24.30
C GLU A 104 8.21 -2.81 24.68
N ARG A 105 8.57 -1.99 23.69
CA ARG A 105 9.23 -0.70 23.92
C ARG A 105 8.32 0.28 24.69
N LEU A 106 7.03 0.27 24.38
CA LEU A 106 6.04 1.10 25.05
C LEU A 106 5.88 0.67 26.51
N GLU A 107 5.70 -0.62 26.77
CA GLU A 107 5.63 -1.19 28.13
C GLU A 107 6.87 -0.83 28.95
N LYS A 108 8.08 -1.02 28.40
CA LYS A 108 9.33 -0.63 29.07
C LYS A 108 9.40 0.87 29.38
N SER A 109 8.86 1.73 28.51
CA SER A 109 8.79 3.17 28.77
C SER A 109 7.70 3.54 29.77
N THR A 110 6.61 2.79 29.88
CA THR A 110 5.48 3.10 30.77
C THR A 110 5.73 2.65 32.20
N VAL A 111 6.51 1.59 32.44
CA VAL A 111 6.86 1.12 33.80
C VAL A 111 7.47 2.23 34.66
N ASN A 112 8.29 3.12 34.07
CA ASN A 112 8.91 4.25 34.79
C ASN A 112 8.18 5.59 34.59
N LYS A 113 7.01 5.56 33.94
CA LYS A 113 6.19 6.73 33.61
C LYS A 113 4.73 6.55 34.01
N GLU A 114 4.48 5.82 35.09
CA GLU A 114 3.14 5.82 35.68
C GLU A 114 2.76 7.25 36.07
N ASN A 115 1.56 7.66 35.64
CA ASN A 115 0.94 8.93 36.03
C ASN A 115 0.49 8.81 37.48
N SER A 116 1.45 8.81 38.41
CA SER A 116 1.19 8.93 39.83
C SER A 116 1.01 10.41 40.20
N GLU A 117 0.15 10.68 41.19
CA GLU A 117 0.00 12.02 41.78
C GLU A 117 1.34 12.57 42.28
N GLU A 118 2.23 11.72 42.77
CA GLU A 118 3.60 12.09 43.16
C GLU A 118 4.42 12.65 42.00
N ARG A 119 4.30 12.06 40.81
CA ARG A 119 5.01 12.53 39.61
C ARG A 119 4.47 13.88 39.15
N SER A 120 3.15 14.06 39.19
CA SER A 120 2.50 15.33 38.82
C SER A 120 2.92 16.45 39.77
N ASN A 121 2.91 16.18 41.09
CA ASN A 121 3.39 17.12 42.10
C ASN A 121 4.89 17.43 41.95
N ALA A 122 5.72 16.42 41.68
CA ALA A 122 7.15 16.63 41.45
C ALA A 122 7.42 17.48 40.19
N GLN A 123 6.68 17.27 39.10
CA GLN A 123 6.78 18.09 37.88
C GLN A 123 6.34 19.54 38.14
N ALA A 124 5.28 19.76 38.90
CA ALA A 124 4.83 21.09 39.28
C ALA A 124 5.88 21.80 40.16
N ASN A 125 6.51 21.08 41.10
CA ASN A 125 7.57 21.62 41.93
C ASN A 125 8.83 21.98 41.13
N VAL A 126 9.23 21.14 40.17
CA VAL A 126 10.37 21.44 39.30
C VAL A 126 10.10 22.71 38.49
N ALA A 127 8.92 22.84 37.89
CA ALA A 127 8.56 24.03 37.12
C ALA A 127 8.57 25.30 37.99
N ALA A 128 8.04 25.22 39.22
CA ALA A 128 8.06 26.34 40.16
C ALA A 128 9.50 26.73 40.58
N LEU A 129 10.37 25.74 40.81
CA LEU A 129 11.77 25.97 41.16
C LEU A 129 12.56 26.56 39.99
N GLU A 130 12.33 26.10 38.76
CA GLU A 130 12.97 26.67 37.56
C GLU A 130 12.60 28.16 37.39
N GLU A 131 11.34 28.51 37.64
CA GLU A 131 10.89 29.90 37.59
C GLU A 131 11.54 30.77 38.69
N GLN A 132 11.69 30.21 39.90
CA GLN A 132 12.40 30.87 41.00
C GLN A 132 13.89 31.07 40.69
N VAL A 133 14.56 30.04 40.16
CA VAL A 133 15.98 30.13 39.77
C VAL A 133 16.15 31.23 38.73
N LYS A 134 15.30 31.26 37.70
CA LYS A 134 15.35 32.29 36.67
C LYS A 134 15.14 33.70 37.24
N ALA A 135 14.17 33.88 38.13
CA ALA A 135 13.93 35.15 38.79
C ALA A 135 15.10 35.59 39.70
N LEU A 136 15.77 34.64 40.36
CA LEU A 136 16.95 34.90 41.18
C LEU A 136 18.18 35.23 40.33
N GLU A 137 18.37 34.56 39.20
CA GLU A 137 19.43 34.86 38.22
C GLU A 137 19.25 36.26 37.63
N GLU A 138 18.03 36.66 37.28
CA GLU A 138 17.72 38.02 36.82
C GLU A 138 18.03 39.07 37.90
N LYS A 139 17.71 38.77 39.17
CA LYS A 139 18.07 39.64 40.29
C LYS A 139 19.58 39.72 40.49
N LEU A 140 20.30 38.60 40.47
CA LEU A 140 21.76 38.58 40.57
C LEU A 140 22.41 39.36 39.43
N ALA A 141 21.91 39.23 38.20
CA ALA A 141 22.36 40.02 37.06
C ALA A 141 22.15 41.53 37.27
N ALA A 142 21.02 41.94 37.85
CA ALA A 142 20.76 43.34 38.20
C ALA A 142 21.73 43.87 39.28
N TYR A 143 22.17 43.01 40.20
CA TYR A 143 23.15 43.36 41.24
C TYR A 143 24.62 43.17 40.83
N ALA A 144 24.91 42.69 39.62
CA ALA A 144 26.26 42.42 39.14
C ALA A 144 27.18 43.67 39.08
N ALA A 145 26.61 44.88 39.09
CA ALA A 145 27.36 46.13 39.19
C ALA A 145 27.79 46.50 40.62
N SER A 146 27.19 45.86 41.64
CA SER A 146 27.45 46.10 43.07
C SER A 146 28.21 44.95 43.75
N ASP A 147 28.89 44.13 42.95
CA ASP A 147 29.57 42.93 43.42
C ASP A 147 30.75 43.28 44.35
N PRO A 148 30.75 42.85 45.63
CA PRO A 148 31.82 43.15 46.57
C PRO A 148 33.21 42.67 46.10
N GLU A 149 33.28 41.58 45.33
CA GLU A 149 34.55 41.09 44.77
C GLU A 149 35.17 42.06 43.76
N ARG A 150 34.33 42.84 43.05
CA ARG A 150 34.78 43.93 42.17
C ARG A 150 35.41 45.08 42.93
N PHE A 151 34.98 45.32 44.18
CA PHE A 151 35.53 46.36 45.05
C PHE A 151 36.74 45.90 45.86
N SER A 152 36.92 44.60 46.09
CA SER A 152 38.12 44.05 46.74
C SER A 152 39.32 43.84 45.80
N ALA A 153 39.11 43.92 44.49
CA ALA A 153 40.16 43.79 43.46
C ALA A 153 40.69 45.14 42.91
N LEU A 154 40.27 46.25 43.54
CA LEU A 154 40.73 47.63 43.31
C LEU A 154 41.62 48.08 44.47
#